data_AF-A0A0Q4V5A4-F1
#
_entry.id   AF-A0A0Q4V5A4-F1
#
_cell.length_a   1.000
_cell.length_b   1.000
_cell.length_c   1.000
_cell.angle_alpha   90.00
_cell.angle_beta   90.00
_cell.angle_gamma   90.00
#
_symmetry.space_group_name_H-M   'P 1'
#
loop_
_entity.id
_entity.type
_entity.pdbx_description
1 polymer ?
#
loop_
_entity_poly.entity_id
_entity_poly.type
_entity_poly.pdbx_seq_one_letter_code
_entity_poly.pdbx_strand_id
1 'polypeptide(L)'
;MANETRPVTESPLLNPRPSSGGLDRPDVVVRKGRLTLINGHLTPQQSMIEDLLFLDDVLTTADVEHLLIRGNDPRPVIAIDERDRGRAESALMDASANEPFYAKPPGEPAVLVADDGFGAPGRDVLRVFRPRLEPLGRLRYGASTAVQLEFWRVTDTDVLAPVENAMMRRSLPLAEYVQADVDRYGRTWRTVEHMFDDHVSDITFPIDIVFSWVDGNAIEYQRARQAQQAGAVLGEGDDAPARFRQIDELKYALRSVHTFAPWIRQIYIATDSPTPAWLADHPKVRVVRSEEFFADPSVLPTHNSQAVESQLHHIPGISEHFIYSNDDMFFGRLVDPSMFFSPGSISKFILSTTRIGLGRNSQERSGFENSARVNRQLLQQRFGAVTTRHLEHAATPLRASVLSEMEHEFAAEFAKTAASRFRAADNISVTNSLYHYYALMTGRAIVQENAVVDYIDTTMVAGLQSLSDLLRRRNADFFCLNDGSFPEVSDDERTARVTDFLEKYFPFPAPWEVPS
;
A
#
# COMPACT_ATOMS: atom_id res chain seq x y z
N MET A 1 39.11 -30.80 -22.00
CA MET A 1 39.20 -31.01 -20.53
C MET A 1 38.62 -29.75 -19.91
N ALA A 2 37.32 -29.69 -19.56
CA ALA A 2 36.74 -30.26 -18.33
C ALA A 2 37.63 -29.94 -17.11
N ASN A 3 37.21 -29.27 -16.03
CA ASN A 3 35.87 -29.05 -15.51
C ASN A 3 35.84 -27.93 -14.44
N GLU A 4 34.75 -27.16 -14.44
CA GLU A 4 33.87 -26.73 -13.33
C GLU A 4 34.34 -26.01 -12.04
N THR A 5 33.56 -24.96 -11.74
CA THR A 5 33.03 -24.47 -10.44
C THR A 5 33.97 -23.71 -9.49
N ARG A 6 33.61 -22.57 -8.88
CA ARG A 6 32.32 -21.92 -8.55
C ARG A 6 32.57 -20.41 -8.32
N PRO A 7 31.58 -19.51 -8.56
CA PRO A 7 31.62 -18.17 -8.00
C PRO A 7 31.32 -18.23 -6.50
N VAL A 8 32.17 -17.60 -5.70
CA VAL A 8 31.96 -17.41 -4.27
C VAL A 8 30.81 -16.41 -4.10
N THR A 9 29.62 -16.91 -3.80
CA THR A 9 28.53 -16.10 -3.24
C THR A 9 28.93 -15.66 -1.83
N GLU A 10 29.29 -14.39 -1.66
CA GLU A 10 29.33 -13.75 -0.35
C GLU A 10 27.90 -13.62 0.19
N SER A 11 27.51 -14.59 1.03
CA SER A 11 26.39 -14.45 1.94
C SER A 11 26.82 -13.59 3.12
N PRO A 12 26.19 -12.43 3.42
CA PRO A 12 26.40 -11.76 4.69
C PRO A 12 25.57 -12.49 5.76
N LEU A 13 26.15 -13.62 6.17
CA LEU A 13 25.94 -14.46 7.34
C LEU A 13 24.80 -14.03 8.28
N LEU A 14 23.73 -14.82 8.26
CA LEU A 14 23.14 -15.34 9.49
C LEU A 14 24.30 -16.00 10.26
N ASN A 15 24.83 -15.35 11.29
CA ASN A 15 25.93 -15.95 12.06
C ASN A 15 25.37 -17.16 12.83
N PRO A 16 25.96 -18.36 12.72
CA PRO A 16 25.75 -19.44 13.67
C PRO A 16 26.17 -18.96 15.08
N ARG A 17 25.38 -19.34 16.08
CA ARG A 17 25.37 -18.79 17.46
C ARG A 17 26.71 -18.87 18.20
N PRO A 18 26.98 -17.95 19.15
CA PRO A 18 27.76 -18.26 20.34
C PRO A 18 26.94 -19.15 21.29
N SER A 19 27.55 -20.23 21.77
CA SER A 19 27.01 -21.13 22.78
C SER A 19 27.00 -20.46 24.16
N SER A 20 26.00 -19.63 24.44
CA SER A 20 25.59 -19.22 25.82
C SER A 20 24.33 -18.35 25.76
N GLY A 21 23.19 -18.90 26.18
CA GLY A 21 22.01 -18.14 26.64
C GLY A 21 20.89 -17.83 25.64
N GLY A 22 21.06 -18.06 24.34
CA GLY A 22 20.02 -17.73 23.34
C GLY A 22 19.02 -18.86 23.09
N LEU A 23 17.74 -18.49 22.95
CA LEU A 23 16.62 -19.32 22.51
C LEU A 23 16.99 -20.41 21.48
N ASP A 24 16.94 -21.69 21.87
CA ASP A 24 17.23 -22.81 20.98
C ASP A 24 16.03 -23.20 20.10
N ARG A 25 15.68 -22.30 19.18
CA ARG A 25 14.57 -22.48 18.25
C ARG A 25 15.02 -22.38 16.79
N PRO A 26 14.47 -23.21 15.88
CA PRO A 26 14.82 -23.20 14.46
C PRO A 26 14.30 -21.96 13.70
N ASP A 27 13.29 -21.28 14.23
CA ASP A 27 12.71 -20.05 13.68
C ASP A 27 13.34 -18.76 14.23
N VAL A 28 14.40 -18.86 15.05
CA VAL A 28 15.10 -17.70 15.64
C VAL A 28 16.53 -17.59 15.10
N VAL A 29 16.88 -16.41 14.57
CA VAL A 29 18.21 -16.09 14.05
C VAL A 29 18.82 -14.86 14.73
N VAL A 30 20.15 -14.72 14.71
CA VAL A 30 20.83 -13.52 15.22
C VAL A 30 21.12 -12.56 14.07
N ARG A 31 20.65 -11.33 14.18
CA ARG A 31 20.92 -10.28 13.18
C ARG A 31 21.18 -8.94 13.85
N LYS A 32 22.30 -8.30 13.49
CA LYS A 32 22.77 -7.05 14.11
C LYS A 32 22.76 -7.11 15.66
N GLY A 33 23.15 -8.25 16.21
CA GLY A 33 23.18 -8.49 17.66
C GLY A 33 21.82 -8.71 18.32
N ARG A 34 20.73 -8.93 17.56
CA ARG A 34 19.39 -9.22 18.10
C ARG A 34 18.87 -10.58 17.67
N LEU A 35 18.23 -11.29 18.58
CA LEU A 35 17.37 -12.43 18.28
C LEU A 35 16.20 -11.92 17.41
N THR A 36 15.92 -12.62 16.32
CA THR A 36 14.96 -12.20 15.29
C THR A 36 14.21 -13.43 14.81
N LEU A 37 12.88 -13.36 14.79
CA LEU A 37 12.03 -14.41 14.24
C LEU A 37 12.11 -14.44 12.72
N ILE A 38 12.20 -15.63 12.15
CA ILE A 38 11.94 -15.86 10.74
C ILE A 38 10.43 -15.74 10.53
N ASN A 39 10.01 -14.84 9.65
CA ASN A 39 8.60 -14.59 9.36
C ASN A 39 8.32 -14.81 7.87
N GLY A 40 7.50 -15.81 7.54
CA GLY A 40 7.11 -16.12 6.16
C GLY A 40 5.64 -15.91 5.84
N HIS A 41 4.82 -15.44 6.79
CA HIS A 41 3.36 -15.46 6.64
C HIS A 41 2.61 -14.25 7.22
N LEU A 42 3.21 -13.49 8.14
CA LEU A 42 2.53 -12.32 8.72
C LEU A 42 2.96 -11.05 8.02
N THR A 43 1.98 -10.24 7.63
CA THR A 43 2.18 -8.84 7.24
C THR A 43 2.65 -7.98 8.43
N PRO A 44 3.17 -6.76 8.20
CA PRO A 44 3.54 -5.85 9.29
C PRO A 44 2.40 -5.65 10.31
N GLN A 45 1.16 -5.44 9.84
CA GLN A 45 0.01 -5.23 10.71
C GLN A 45 -0.34 -6.49 11.52
N GLN A 46 -0.38 -7.67 10.87
CA GLN A 46 -0.67 -8.92 11.56
C GLN A 46 0.38 -9.22 12.64
N SER A 47 1.66 -8.97 12.36
CA SER A 47 2.73 -9.17 13.37
C SER A 47 2.62 -8.23 14.56
N MET A 48 2.17 -6.98 14.34
CA MET A 48 1.91 -6.02 15.41
C MET A 48 0.71 -6.43 16.26
N ILE A 49 -0.37 -6.92 15.63
CA ILE A 49 -1.54 -7.44 16.34
C ILE A 49 -1.17 -8.68 17.15
N GLU A 50 -0.39 -9.60 16.60
CA GLU A 50 0.08 -10.79 17.32
C GLU A 50 0.88 -10.41 18.57
N ASP A 51 1.78 -9.42 18.47
CA ASP A 51 2.52 -8.90 19.63
C ASP A 51 1.57 -8.22 20.63
N LEU A 52 0.58 -7.45 20.18
CA LEU A 52 -0.43 -6.83 21.05
C LEU A 52 -1.22 -7.85 21.87
N LEU A 53 -1.72 -8.90 21.21
CA LEU A 53 -2.49 -9.96 21.86
C LEU A 53 -1.64 -10.76 22.86
N PHE A 54 -0.37 -11.03 22.52
CA PHE A 54 0.56 -11.65 23.45
C PHE A 54 0.75 -10.81 24.72
N LEU A 55 0.96 -9.49 24.57
CA LEU A 55 1.16 -8.61 25.72
C LEU A 55 -0.07 -8.57 26.63
N ASP A 56 -1.27 -8.49 26.04
CA ASP A 56 -2.54 -8.57 26.79
C ASP A 56 -2.68 -9.88 27.57
N ASP A 57 -2.41 -11.03 26.93
CA ASP A 57 -2.49 -12.34 27.61
C ASP A 57 -1.55 -12.41 28.83
N VAL A 58 -0.33 -11.89 28.70
CA VAL A 58 0.66 -11.87 29.78
C VAL A 58 0.23 -10.95 30.92
N LEU A 59 -0.20 -9.72 30.60
CA LEU A 59 -0.60 -8.74 31.61
C LEU A 59 -1.86 -9.20 32.36
N THR A 60 -2.86 -9.73 31.64
CA THR A 60 -4.07 -10.30 32.21
C THR A 60 -3.75 -11.48 33.14
N THR A 61 -2.88 -12.40 32.71
CA THR A 61 -2.48 -13.56 33.55
C THR A 61 -1.74 -13.13 34.82
N ALA A 62 -1.01 -12.03 34.76
CA ALA A 62 -0.29 -11.45 35.90
C ALA A 62 -1.15 -10.51 36.76
N ASP A 63 -2.45 -10.41 36.48
CA ASP A 63 -3.38 -9.53 37.19
C ASP A 63 -2.98 -8.04 37.11
N VAL A 64 -2.32 -7.64 36.02
CA VAL A 64 -1.96 -6.25 35.75
C VAL A 64 -3.10 -5.58 34.99
N GLU A 65 -3.78 -4.65 35.65
CA GLU A 65 -4.76 -3.80 34.97
C GLU A 65 -4.06 -2.97 33.89
N HIS A 66 -4.64 -2.98 32.70
CA HIS A 66 -4.10 -2.23 31.57
C HIS A 66 -5.22 -1.77 30.64
N LEU A 67 -4.97 -0.65 29.95
CA LEU A 67 -5.89 -0.08 28.98
C LEU A 67 -5.32 -0.18 27.57
N LEU A 68 -6.21 -0.41 26.61
CA LEU A 68 -5.91 -0.14 25.21
C LEU A 68 -6.12 1.36 24.94
N ILE A 69 -5.12 2.02 24.36
CA ILE A 69 -5.13 3.44 24.06
C ILE A 69 -4.75 3.66 22.59
N ARG A 70 -5.38 4.65 21.96
CA ARG A 70 -5.05 5.11 20.62
C ARG A 70 -3.98 6.20 20.70
N GLY A 71 -2.79 5.93 20.21
CA GLY A 71 -1.74 6.94 20.07
C GLY A 71 -2.04 7.97 18.98
N ASN A 72 -1.14 8.94 18.81
CA ASN A 72 -1.19 9.92 17.70
C ASN A 72 -0.70 9.36 16.36
N ASP A 73 -0.26 8.10 16.33
CA ASP A 73 0.06 7.37 15.12
C ASP A 73 -0.64 5.99 15.15
N PRO A 74 -0.59 5.19 14.06
CA PRO A 74 -1.34 3.93 13.98
C PRO A 74 -0.94 2.83 14.97
N ARG A 75 0.11 3.03 15.79
CA ARG A 75 0.58 2.02 16.75
C ARG A 75 -0.39 1.93 17.94
N PRO A 76 -0.80 0.71 18.34
CA PRO A 76 -1.56 0.52 19.56
C PRO A 76 -0.70 0.82 20.78
N VAL A 77 -1.32 1.41 21.80
CA VAL A 77 -0.71 1.71 23.09
C VAL A 77 -1.37 0.86 24.16
N ILE A 78 -0.58 0.21 25.01
CA ILE A 78 -1.03 -0.38 26.27
C ILE A 78 -0.60 0.58 27.38
N ALA A 79 -1.56 1.13 28.13
CA ALA A 79 -1.30 1.95 29.30
C ALA A 79 -1.44 1.11 30.58
N ILE A 80 -0.46 1.18 31.46
CA ILE A 80 -0.39 0.48 32.74
C ILE A 80 -0.15 1.52 33.84
N ASP A 81 -0.72 1.32 35.02
CA ASP A 81 -0.35 2.14 36.18
C ASP A 81 1.13 1.94 36.56
N GLU A 82 1.88 3.02 36.81
CA GLU A 82 3.30 2.96 37.15
C GLU A 82 3.58 2.09 38.40
N ARG A 83 2.59 1.95 39.30
CA ARG A 83 2.66 1.09 40.50
C ARG A 83 2.78 -0.39 40.13
N ASP A 84 2.24 -0.77 38.97
CA ASP A 84 2.29 -2.15 38.45
C ASP A 84 3.49 -2.42 37.55
N ARG A 85 4.37 -1.43 37.32
CA ARG A 85 5.54 -1.57 36.45
C ARG A 85 6.36 -2.82 36.76
N GLY A 86 6.73 -3.04 38.02
CA GLY A 86 7.56 -4.18 38.40
C GLY A 86 6.87 -5.54 38.18
N ARG A 87 5.54 -5.58 38.36
CA ARG A 87 4.73 -6.78 38.11
C ARG A 87 4.61 -7.06 36.62
N ALA A 88 4.34 -6.04 35.81
CA ALA A 88 4.31 -6.12 34.35
C ALA A 88 5.67 -6.55 33.77
N GLU A 89 6.76 -5.98 34.29
CA GLU A 89 8.13 -6.32 33.90
C GLU A 89 8.43 -7.78 34.20
N SER A 90 8.23 -8.22 35.44
CA SER A 90 8.47 -9.62 35.84
C SER A 90 7.64 -10.59 35.00
N ALA A 91 6.36 -10.31 34.79
CA ALA A 91 5.48 -11.16 34.00
C ALA A 91 5.93 -11.28 32.54
N LEU A 92 6.35 -10.16 31.92
CA LEU A 92 6.84 -10.17 30.55
C LEU A 92 8.22 -10.81 30.44
N MET A 93 9.10 -10.66 31.42
CA MET A 93 10.37 -11.40 31.47
C MET A 93 10.12 -12.91 31.48
N ASP A 94 9.24 -13.39 32.35
CA ASP A 94 8.92 -14.81 32.49
C ASP A 94 8.26 -15.37 31.22
N ALA A 95 7.25 -14.67 30.70
CA ALA A 95 6.53 -15.09 29.49
C ALA A 95 7.40 -15.02 28.23
N SER A 96 8.36 -14.09 28.18
CA SER A 96 9.29 -13.94 27.06
C SER A 96 10.58 -14.74 27.21
N ALA A 97 10.72 -15.57 28.25
CA ALA A 97 11.89 -16.45 28.42
C ALA A 97 12.17 -17.28 27.16
N ASN A 98 11.11 -17.63 26.42
CA ASN A 98 11.19 -18.34 25.14
C ASN A 98 10.78 -17.54 23.89
N GLU A 99 10.69 -16.21 23.97
CA GLU A 99 10.33 -15.34 22.86
C GLU A 99 11.33 -14.17 22.72
N PRO A 100 11.74 -13.78 21.50
CA PRO A 100 12.71 -12.72 21.30
C PRO A 100 12.07 -11.32 21.40
N PHE A 101 11.41 -11.03 22.52
CA PHE A 101 10.84 -9.70 22.78
C PHE A 101 11.93 -8.70 23.14
N TYR A 102 11.85 -7.52 22.54
CA TYR A 102 12.73 -6.40 22.84
C TYR A 102 11.93 -5.22 23.37
N ALA A 103 12.42 -4.60 24.43
CA ALA A 103 11.95 -3.31 24.91
C ALA A 103 12.89 -2.20 24.39
N LYS A 104 12.32 -1.12 23.85
CA LYS A 104 13.08 0.02 23.35
C LYS A 104 12.50 1.35 23.85
N PRO A 105 13.17 2.03 24.79
CA PRO A 105 12.83 3.41 25.13
C PRO A 105 13.10 4.38 23.96
N PRO A 106 12.39 5.51 23.87
CA PRO A 106 12.67 6.55 22.88
C PRO A 106 14.13 7.03 22.95
N GLY A 107 14.81 7.07 21.80
CA GLY A 107 16.21 7.52 21.71
C GLY A 107 17.26 6.51 22.18
N GLU A 108 16.87 5.36 22.72
CA GLU A 108 17.78 4.37 23.30
C GLU A 108 17.87 3.07 22.48
N PRO A 109 18.94 2.27 22.69
CA PRO A 109 19.01 0.92 22.15
C PRO A 109 17.87 0.03 22.67
N ALA A 110 17.50 -0.98 21.88
CA ALA A 110 16.58 -2.01 22.35
C ALA A 110 17.33 -3.07 23.17
N VAL A 111 16.74 -3.50 24.28
CA VAL A 111 17.25 -4.54 25.19
C VAL A 111 16.37 -5.78 25.14
N LEU A 112 16.92 -6.96 25.44
CA LEU A 112 16.15 -8.22 25.38
C LEU A 112 15.31 -8.32 26.65
N VAL A 113 13.99 -8.46 26.53
CA VAL A 113 13.09 -8.44 27.68
C VAL A 113 13.41 -9.56 28.66
N ALA A 114 13.66 -10.78 28.18
CA ALA A 114 13.98 -11.93 29.03
C ALA A 114 15.20 -11.72 29.95
N ASP A 115 16.22 -10.97 29.49
CA ASP A 115 17.49 -10.78 30.22
C ASP A 115 17.51 -9.45 31.00
N ASP A 116 17.05 -8.37 30.35
CA ASP A 116 17.22 -6.99 30.80
C ASP A 116 15.90 -6.32 31.23
N GLY A 117 14.77 -7.04 31.15
CA GLY A 117 13.44 -6.50 31.42
C GLY A 117 13.09 -5.32 30.52
N PHE A 118 12.73 -4.19 31.14
CA PHE A 118 12.42 -2.94 30.45
C PHE A 118 13.63 -2.01 30.28
N GLY A 119 14.83 -2.45 30.67
CA GLY A 119 16.06 -1.67 30.61
C GLY A 119 16.21 -0.70 31.77
N ALA A 120 16.72 0.50 31.50
CA ALA A 120 16.97 1.48 32.56
C ALA A 120 15.65 1.92 33.26
N PRO A 121 15.65 2.07 34.59
CA PRO A 121 14.46 2.52 35.32
C PRO A 121 14.07 3.97 34.96
N GLY A 122 12.81 4.34 35.23
CA GLY A 122 12.31 5.71 35.03
C GLY A 122 11.96 6.06 33.57
N ARG A 123 11.77 5.04 32.71
CA ARG A 123 11.28 5.22 31.34
C ARG A 123 9.79 4.91 31.28
N ASP A 124 9.00 5.93 31.00
CA ASP A 124 7.54 5.82 31.07
C ASP A 124 6.91 5.47 29.71
N VAL A 125 7.73 5.41 28.65
CA VAL A 125 7.32 4.98 27.30
C VAL A 125 8.33 3.97 26.78
N LEU A 126 7.84 2.82 26.30
CA LEU A 126 8.64 1.76 25.69
C LEU A 126 7.98 1.29 24.41
N ARG A 127 8.78 0.87 23.44
CA ARG A 127 8.31 0.07 22.30
C ARG A 127 8.65 -1.37 22.54
N VAL A 128 7.65 -2.24 22.62
CA VAL A 128 7.80 -3.68 22.86
C VAL A 128 7.44 -4.43 21.59
N PHE A 129 8.35 -5.27 21.10
CA PHE A 129 8.18 -5.96 19.82
C PHE A 129 9.09 -7.19 19.70
N ARG A 130 8.69 -8.15 18.86
CA ARG A 130 9.58 -9.20 18.36
C ARG A 130 10.14 -8.79 16.99
N PRO A 131 11.48 -8.61 16.84
CA PRO A 131 12.09 -8.38 15.55
C PRO A 131 11.75 -9.55 14.62
N ARG A 132 11.28 -9.26 13.41
CA ARG A 132 10.95 -10.29 12.41
C ARG A 132 11.70 -10.03 11.12
N LEU A 133 12.04 -11.11 10.43
CA LEU A 133 12.75 -11.10 9.17
C LEU A 133 12.12 -12.11 8.21
N GLU A 134 11.69 -11.62 7.06
CA GLU A 134 11.38 -12.49 5.94
C GLU A 134 12.69 -12.94 5.24
N PRO A 135 12.90 -14.25 5.04
CA PRO A 135 14.20 -14.81 4.65
C PRO A 135 14.65 -14.48 3.22
N LEU A 136 13.73 -14.36 2.25
CA LEU A 136 14.05 -14.17 0.83
C LEU A 136 14.40 -12.71 0.52
N GLY A 137 13.41 -11.83 0.64
CA GLY A 137 13.46 -10.42 0.30
C GLY A 137 13.87 -9.51 1.45
N ARG A 138 14.16 -10.09 2.61
CA ARG A 138 14.74 -9.42 3.78
C ARG A 138 13.88 -8.27 4.30
N LEU A 139 12.57 -8.34 4.09
CA LEU A 139 11.60 -7.44 4.71
C LEU A 139 11.70 -7.60 6.23
N ARG A 140 11.63 -6.49 6.97
CA ARG A 140 11.94 -6.47 8.40
C ARG A 140 10.88 -5.73 9.19
N TYR A 141 10.56 -6.31 10.34
CA TYR A 141 9.74 -5.67 11.36
C TYR A 141 10.58 -5.43 12.59
N GLY A 142 10.27 -4.37 13.31
CA GLY A 142 11.05 -3.93 14.44
C GLY A 142 10.30 -2.85 15.20
N ALA A 143 11.02 -1.91 15.80
CA ALA A 143 10.42 -0.83 16.58
C ALA A 143 9.44 0.08 15.80
N SER A 144 9.34 -0.01 14.47
CA SER A 144 8.32 0.72 13.67
C SER A 144 6.95 0.05 13.69
N THR A 145 6.89 -1.26 13.98
CA THR A 145 5.66 -2.09 14.04
C THR A 145 5.41 -2.58 15.47
N ALA A 146 5.96 -1.86 16.46
CA ALA A 146 5.90 -2.24 17.87
C ALA A 146 4.61 -1.76 18.52
N VAL A 147 4.19 -2.49 19.55
CA VAL A 147 3.22 -2.00 20.53
C VAL A 147 3.94 -1.02 21.45
N GLN A 148 3.29 0.09 21.78
CA GLN A 148 3.81 1.03 22.74
C GLN A 148 3.29 0.69 24.13
N LEU A 149 4.19 0.56 25.10
CA LEU A 149 3.84 0.42 26.51
C LEU A 149 4.05 1.77 27.19
N GLU A 150 3.05 2.23 27.93
CA GLU A 150 3.09 3.47 28.69
C GLU A 150 2.81 3.23 30.16
N PHE A 151 3.59 3.85 31.04
CA PHE A 151 3.38 3.82 32.48
C PHE A 151 2.75 5.13 32.93
N TRP A 152 1.46 5.09 33.26
CA TRP A 152 0.67 6.23 33.67
C TRP A 152 0.71 6.37 35.19
N ARG A 153 0.70 7.60 35.69
CA ARG A 153 0.61 7.86 37.13
C ARG A 153 -0.80 8.30 37.49
N VAL A 154 -1.46 7.55 38.37
CA VAL A 154 -2.73 7.97 38.97
C VAL A 154 -2.45 8.57 40.34
N THR A 155 -2.83 9.83 40.52
CA THR A 155 -2.77 10.56 41.79
C THR A 155 -4.16 10.68 42.41
N ASP A 156 -4.26 11.36 43.55
CA ASP A 156 -5.56 11.63 44.19
C ASP A 156 -6.46 12.58 43.35
N THR A 157 -5.88 13.32 42.39
CA THR A 157 -6.58 14.36 41.64
C THR A 157 -6.54 14.16 40.13
N ASP A 158 -5.55 13.44 39.59
CA ASP A 158 -5.27 13.39 38.17
C ASP A 158 -4.75 12.01 37.72
N VAL A 159 -5.00 11.70 36.45
CA VAL A 159 -4.33 10.66 35.69
C VAL A 159 -3.32 11.33 34.75
N LEU A 160 -2.05 10.95 34.90
CA LEU A 160 -0.93 11.55 34.18
C LEU A 160 -0.38 10.55 33.15
N ALA A 161 -0.57 10.87 31.87
CA ALA A 161 0.01 10.13 30.76
C ALA A 161 1.40 10.70 30.40
N PRO A 162 2.38 9.84 30.02
CA PRO A 162 3.71 10.29 29.68
C PRO A 162 3.75 11.10 28.38
N VAL A 163 2.82 10.84 27.46
CA VAL A 163 2.65 11.54 26.17
C VAL A 163 1.17 11.85 25.92
N GLU A 164 0.91 12.83 25.05
CA GLU A 164 -0.44 13.07 24.55
C GLU A 164 -0.86 11.91 23.63
N ASN A 165 -2.14 11.59 23.64
CA ASN A 165 -2.74 10.55 22.80
C ASN A 165 -3.93 11.13 22.01
N ALA A 166 -4.68 10.27 21.31
CA ALA A 166 -5.74 10.74 20.42
C ALA A 166 -6.89 11.47 21.14
N MET A 167 -7.09 11.22 22.44
CA MET A 167 -8.25 11.75 23.19
C MET A 167 -7.87 12.76 24.27
N MET A 168 -6.80 12.49 25.03
CA MET A 168 -6.43 13.30 26.21
C MET A 168 -5.02 13.88 26.12
N ARG A 169 -4.85 15.01 26.82
CA ARG A 169 -3.53 15.59 27.11
C ARG A 169 -2.78 14.69 28.09
N ARG A 170 -1.55 15.09 28.44
CA ARG A 170 -0.72 14.41 29.45
C ARG A 170 -1.31 14.39 30.87
N SER A 171 -2.35 15.17 31.15
CA SER A 171 -3.03 15.22 32.44
C SER A 171 -4.53 15.24 32.19
N LEU A 172 -5.26 14.41 32.92
CA LEU A 172 -6.71 14.37 32.94
C LEU A 172 -7.16 14.33 34.41
N PRO A 173 -8.05 15.22 34.87
CA PRO A 173 -8.59 15.16 36.22
C PRO A 173 -9.20 13.78 36.48
N LEU A 174 -8.96 13.21 37.66
CA LEU A 174 -9.45 11.88 38.02
C LEU A 174 -10.99 11.78 37.94
N ALA A 175 -11.69 12.89 38.21
CA ALA A 175 -13.14 12.97 38.08
C ALA A 175 -13.65 12.90 36.63
N GLU A 176 -12.78 13.15 35.64
CA GLU A 176 -13.07 13.08 34.20
C GLU A 176 -12.52 11.79 33.57
N TYR A 177 -11.77 10.98 34.33
CA TYR A 177 -11.23 9.70 33.88
C TYR A 177 -12.31 8.61 33.89
N VAL A 178 -13.19 8.69 32.91
CA VAL A 178 -14.24 7.68 32.68
C VAL A 178 -13.66 6.58 31.80
N GLN A 179 -13.74 5.35 32.30
CA GLN A 179 -13.32 4.18 31.55
C GLN A 179 -14.51 3.52 30.86
N ALA A 180 -14.24 2.91 29.71
CA ALA A 180 -15.22 2.21 28.89
C ALA A 180 -14.62 0.91 28.35
N ASP A 181 -15.50 0.00 27.91
CA ASP A 181 -15.10 -1.22 27.20
C ASP A 181 -15.19 -0.99 25.68
N VAL A 182 -14.27 -1.60 24.93
CA VAL A 182 -14.27 -1.57 23.46
C VAL A 182 -13.86 -2.92 22.87
N ASP A 183 -14.58 -3.37 21.84
CA ASP A 183 -14.21 -4.57 21.09
C ASP A 183 -13.23 -4.23 19.96
N ARG A 184 -11.99 -4.69 20.08
CA ARG A 184 -10.92 -4.50 19.07
C ARG A 184 -10.05 -5.74 18.97
N TYR A 185 -9.54 -6.01 17.77
CA TYR A 185 -8.60 -7.12 17.53
C TYR A 185 -9.11 -8.50 18.02
N GLY A 186 -10.44 -8.70 18.03
CA GLY A 186 -11.06 -9.95 18.47
C GLY A 186 -11.19 -10.12 19.99
N ARG A 187 -11.01 -9.05 20.78
CA ARG A 187 -11.13 -9.05 22.25
C ARG A 187 -11.84 -7.79 22.75
N THR A 188 -12.35 -7.86 23.98
CA THR A 188 -12.87 -6.69 24.71
C THR A 188 -11.75 -6.10 25.55
N TRP A 189 -11.53 -4.79 25.43
CA TRP A 189 -10.48 -4.04 26.11
C TRP A 189 -11.08 -2.96 26.99
N ARG A 190 -10.49 -2.70 28.15
CA ARG A 190 -10.73 -1.44 28.86
C ARG A 190 -9.98 -0.31 28.16
N THR A 191 -10.61 0.86 28.11
CA THR A 191 -10.07 2.07 27.52
C THR A 191 -10.64 3.31 28.23
N VAL A 192 -10.31 4.50 27.73
CA VAL A 192 -10.92 5.77 28.16
C VAL A 192 -12.14 6.05 27.26
N GLU A 193 -13.19 6.64 27.82
CA GLU A 193 -14.38 7.06 27.08
C GLU A 193 -14.00 7.86 25.82
N HIS A 194 -14.69 7.58 24.70
CA HIS A 194 -14.46 8.17 23.38
C HIS A 194 -13.10 7.91 22.71
N MET A 195 -12.20 7.11 23.31
CA MET A 195 -10.86 6.83 22.75
C MET A 195 -10.89 6.20 21.35
N PHE A 196 -11.88 5.35 21.09
CA PHE A 196 -12.02 4.57 19.85
C PHE A 196 -13.33 4.83 19.11
N ASP A 197 -14.06 5.86 19.52
CA ASP A 197 -15.17 6.41 18.74
C ASP A 197 -14.62 7.11 17.49
N ASP A 198 -15.48 7.37 16.51
CA ASP A 198 -15.10 8.07 15.29
C ASP A 198 -14.70 9.51 15.62
N HIS A 199 -13.41 9.85 15.44
CA HIS A 199 -12.93 11.21 15.60
C HIS A 199 -13.14 11.99 14.30
N VAL A 200 -13.36 13.30 14.38
CA VAL A 200 -13.55 14.17 13.19
C VAL A 200 -12.33 14.15 12.25
N SER A 201 -11.15 13.82 12.78
CA SER A 201 -9.91 13.64 12.03
C SER A 201 -9.79 12.29 11.32
N ASP A 202 -10.74 11.38 11.52
CA ASP A 202 -10.69 10.03 10.97
C ASP A 202 -11.29 9.94 9.58
N ILE A 203 -10.78 9.00 8.80
CA ILE A 203 -11.38 8.60 7.54
C ILE A 203 -12.21 7.35 7.82
N THR A 204 -13.52 7.54 7.97
CA THR A 204 -14.47 6.49 8.38
C THR A 204 -15.28 5.93 7.20
N PHE A 205 -15.22 6.57 6.04
CA PHE A 205 -15.87 6.09 4.83
C PHE A 205 -15.09 4.93 4.19
N PRO A 206 -15.78 3.98 3.55
CA PRO A 206 -15.15 2.86 2.88
C PRO A 206 -14.36 3.32 1.65
N ILE A 207 -13.19 2.69 1.42
CA ILE A 207 -12.38 2.93 0.22
C ILE A 207 -12.12 1.60 -0.49
N ASP A 208 -12.55 1.51 -1.74
CA ASP A 208 -12.26 0.40 -2.64
C ASP A 208 -11.02 0.68 -3.50
N ILE A 209 -10.49 -0.33 -4.17
CA ILE A 209 -9.49 -0.18 -5.24
C ILE A 209 -9.95 -0.89 -6.51
N VAL A 210 -9.68 -0.30 -7.66
CA VAL A 210 -9.97 -0.85 -8.98
C VAL A 210 -8.68 -0.98 -9.76
N PHE A 211 -8.37 -2.20 -10.20
CA PHE A 211 -7.31 -2.51 -11.15
C PHE A 211 -7.89 -2.62 -12.55
N SER A 212 -7.38 -1.83 -13.51
CA SER A 212 -7.57 -2.15 -14.93
C SER A 212 -6.46 -3.11 -15.36
N TRP A 213 -6.83 -4.28 -15.87
CA TRP A 213 -5.85 -5.30 -16.24
C TRP A 213 -6.27 -6.09 -17.48
N VAL A 214 -5.28 -6.59 -18.22
CA VAL A 214 -5.47 -7.46 -19.38
C VAL A 214 -4.39 -8.52 -19.44
N ASP A 215 -4.76 -9.75 -19.80
CA ASP A 215 -3.79 -10.81 -20.08
C ASP A 215 -3.15 -10.58 -21.45
N GLY A 216 -1.98 -9.96 -21.44
CA GLY A 216 -1.20 -9.71 -22.65
C GLY A 216 -0.79 -11.00 -23.38
N ASN A 217 -0.64 -12.11 -22.66
CA ASN A 217 -0.20 -13.41 -23.21
C ASN A 217 -1.36 -14.20 -23.83
N ALA A 218 -2.62 -13.82 -23.57
CA ALA A 218 -3.78 -14.52 -24.10
C ALA A 218 -3.84 -14.43 -25.64
N ILE A 219 -3.71 -15.58 -26.31
CA ILE A 219 -3.75 -15.68 -27.77
C ILE A 219 -5.06 -15.11 -28.36
N GLU A 220 -6.18 -15.30 -27.67
CA GLU A 220 -7.48 -14.78 -28.09
C GLU A 220 -7.52 -13.25 -28.05
N TYR A 221 -6.95 -12.64 -26.99
CA TYR A 221 -6.80 -11.19 -26.88
C TYR A 221 -5.91 -10.62 -27.99
N GLN A 222 -4.75 -11.25 -28.24
CA GLN A 222 -3.84 -10.83 -29.30
C GLN A 222 -4.49 -10.93 -30.69
N ARG A 223 -5.22 -12.02 -30.96
CA ARG A 223 -5.96 -12.20 -32.23
C ARG A 223 -7.07 -11.18 -32.41
N ALA A 224 -7.90 -10.97 -31.38
CA ALA A 224 -8.99 -9.99 -31.42
C ALA A 224 -8.44 -8.58 -31.68
N ARG A 225 -7.36 -8.22 -31.00
CA ARG A 225 -6.68 -6.94 -31.17
C ARG A 225 -6.09 -6.80 -32.58
N GLN A 226 -5.34 -7.78 -33.06
CA GLN A 226 -4.74 -7.76 -34.41
C GLN A 226 -5.79 -7.65 -35.51
N ALA A 227 -6.91 -8.38 -35.40
CA ALA A 227 -8.01 -8.31 -36.36
C ALA A 227 -8.62 -6.90 -36.43
N GLN A 228 -8.68 -6.19 -35.29
CA GLN A 228 -9.19 -4.82 -35.21
C GLN A 228 -8.13 -3.75 -35.53
N GLN A 229 -6.84 -4.06 -35.43
CA GLN A 229 -5.75 -3.15 -35.80
C GLN A 229 -5.61 -2.98 -37.31
N ALA A 230 -6.13 -3.89 -38.13
CA ALA A 230 -6.13 -3.80 -39.58
C ALA A 230 -7.00 -2.62 -40.07
N GLY A 231 -6.41 -1.42 -40.08
CA GLY A 231 -7.07 -0.16 -40.46
C GLY A 231 -7.10 0.92 -39.37
N ALA A 232 -6.54 0.67 -38.18
CA ALA A 232 -6.45 1.65 -37.10
C ALA A 232 -5.19 2.54 -37.26
N VAL A 233 -5.33 3.84 -37.05
CA VAL A 233 -4.18 4.76 -36.90
C VAL A 233 -3.73 4.69 -35.44
N LEU A 234 -2.51 4.20 -35.22
CA LEU A 234 -1.91 4.03 -33.89
C LEU A 234 -0.90 5.14 -33.62
N GLY A 235 -0.87 5.66 -32.39
CA GLY A 235 0.14 6.62 -31.96
C GLY A 235 1.48 5.96 -31.63
N GLU A 236 2.52 6.76 -31.42
CA GLU A 236 3.85 6.27 -31.04
C GLU A 236 3.78 5.35 -29.80
N GLY A 237 4.35 4.15 -29.93
CA GLY A 237 4.42 3.13 -28.87
C GLY A 237 3.13 2.33 -28.65
N ASP A 238 2.07 2.54 -29.46
CA ASP A 238 0.83 1.77 -29.35
C ASP A 238 0.91 0.35 -29.93
N ASP A 239 1.89 0.07 -30.78
CA ASP A 239 2.18 -1.22 -31.39
C ASP A 239 3.32 -2.00 -30.72
N ALA A 240 3.97 -1.43 -29.69
CA ALA A 240 5.16 -2.00 -29.06
C ALA A 240 4.87 -3.39 -28.43
N PRO A 241 5.73 -4.41 -28.68
CA PRO A 241 5.61 -5.75 -28.08
C PRO A 241 5.54 -5.76 -26.55
N ALA A 242 6.11 -4.74 -25.91
CA ALA A 242 6.06 -4.53 -24.46
C ALA A 242 4.63 -4.48 -23.88
N ARG A 243 3.61 -4.14 -24.69
CA ARG A 243 2.20 -4.12 -24.25
C ARG A 243 1.53 -5.49 -24.07
N PHE A 244 2.21 -6.59 -24.40
CA PHE A 244 1.65 -7.95 -24.33
C PHE A 244 2.38 -8.86 -23.34
N ARG A 245 3.40 -8.33 -22.66
CA ARG A 245 4.26 -9.13 -21.79
C ARG A 245 3.71 -9.07 -20.37
N GLN A 246 3.50 -10.24 -19.79
CA GLN A 246 3.05 -10.36 -18.41
C GLN A 246 3.86 -11.42 -17.68
N ILE A 247 4.33 -11.06 -16.50
CA ILE A 247 5.10 -11.88 -15.54
C ILE A 247 4.40 -11.91 -14.17
N ASP A 248 3.06 -11.95 -14.20
CA ASP A 248 2.17 -11.92 -13.04
C ASP A 248 2.25 -10.62 -12.21
N GLU A 249 2.50 -9.46 -12.84
CA GLU A 249 2.55 -8.16 -12.14
C GLU A 249 1.29 -7.91 -11.29
N LEU A 250 0.10 -8.22 -11.81
CA LEU A 250 -1.16 -8.13 -11.08
C LEU A 250 -1.15 -8.90 -9.76
N LYS A 251 -0.56 -10.10 -9.71
CA LYS A 251 -0.44 -10.90 -8.49
C LYS A 251 0.30 -10.11 -7.41
N TYR A 252 1.43 -9.52 -7.78
CA TYR A 252 2.26 -8.76 -6.87
C TYR A 252 1.66 -7.39 -6.52
N ALA A 253 0.93 -6.76 -7.44
CA ALA A 253 0.17 -5.55 -7.17
C ALA A 253 -0.89 -5.81 -6.09
N LEU A 254 -1.61 -6.92 -6.18
CA LEU A 254 -2.56 -7.36 -5.16
C LEU A 254 -1.86 -7.71 -3.83
N ARG A 255 -0.72 -8.42 -3.85
CA ARG A 255 0.09 -8.64 -2.62
C ARG A 255 0.53 -7.33 -1.97
N SER A 256 0.84 -6.30 -2.76
CA SER A 256 1.19 -4.97 -2.25
C SER A 256 0.02 -4.33 -1.49
N VAL A 257 -1.21 -4.45 -2.01
CA VAL A 257 -2.44 -4.01 -1.32
C VAL A 257 -2.62 -4.76 -0.01
N HIS A 258 -2.52 -6.10 -0.03
CA HIS A 258 -2.66 -6.94 1.16
C HIS A 258 -1.65 -6.55 2.26
N THR A 259 -0.40 -6.26 1.86
CA THR A 259 0.70 -6.01 2.81
C THR A 259 0.71 -4.56 3.33
N PHE A 260 0.38 -3.59 2.48
CA PHE A 260 0.69 -2.18 2.70
C PHE A 260 -0.52 -1.24 2.68
N ALA A 261 -1.70 -1.71 2.27
CA ALA A 261 -2.96 -0.97 2.35
C ALA A 261 -4.10 -1.86 2.86
N PRO A 262 -3.97 -2.48 4.06
CA PRO A 262 -4.93 -3.47 4.55
C PRO A 262 -6.34 -2.91 4.81
N TRP A 263 -6.46 -1.59 4.94
CA TRP A 263 -7.71 -0.84 5.12
C TRP A 263 -8.60 -0.77 3.88
N ILE A 264 -8.10 -1.14 2.69
CA ILE A 264 -8.92 -1.26 1.48
C ILE A 264 -10.08 -2.20 1.75
N ARG A 265 -11.30 -1.79 1.41
CA ARG A 265 -12.53 -2.58 1.60
C ARG A 265 -12.65 -3.67 0.55
N GLN A 266 -12.88 -3.32 -0.72
CA GLN A 266 -12.97 -4.25 -1.85
C GLN A 266 -11.89 -3.98 -2.91
N ILE A 267 -11.47 -5.05 -3.59
CA ILE A 267 -10.58 -5.02 -4.76
C ILE A 267 -11.42 -5.43 -5.99
N TYR A 268 -11.54 -4.53 -6.96
CA TYR A 268 -12.15 -4.83 -8.25
C TYR A 268 -11.06 -5.01 -9.31
N ILE A 269 -11.21 -6.01 -10.17
CA ILE A 269 -10.34 -6.23 -11.32
C ILE A 269 -11.21 -6.06 -12.57
N ALA A 270 -11.12 -4.89 -13.19
CA ALA A 270 -11.79 -4.56 -14.44
C ALA A 270 -11.03 -5.19 -15.60
N THR A 271 -11.57 -6.29 -16.12
CA THR A 271 -10.93 -7.06 -17.18
C THR A 271 -11.92 -7.92 -17.98
N ASP A 272 -11.69 -8.03 -19.28
CA ASP A 272 -12.35 -8.99 -20.15
C ASP A 272 -11.47 -10.25 -20.41
N SER A 273 -10.31 -10.34 -19.74
CA SER A 273 -9.41 -11.50 -19.85
C SER A 273 -9.86 -12.66 -18.97
N PRO A 274 -9.48 -13.91 -19.28
CA PRO A 274 -9.68 -15.02 -18.35
C PRO A 274 -9.10 -14.70 -16.97
N THR A 275 -9.77 -15.15 -15.91
CA THR A 275 -9.27 -14.99 -14.55
C THR A 275 -7.94 -15.73 -14.41
N PRO A 276 -6.88 -15.10 -13.84
CA PRO A 276 -5.60 -15.77 -13.66
C PRO A 276 -5.72 -17.05 -12.82
N ALA A 277 -5.01 -18.11 -13.21
CA ALA A 277 -5.11 -19.41 -12.54
C ALA A 277 -4.66 -19.40 -11.06
N TRP A 278 -3.82 -18.43 -10.67
CA TRP A 278 -3.37 -18.25 -9.29
C TRP A 278 -4.42 -17.55 -8.41
N LEU A 279 -5.44 -16.91 -8.99
CA LEU A 279 -6.45 -16.15 -8.25
C LEU A 279 -7.63 -17.06 -7.87
N ALA A 280 -7.78 -17.31 -6.58
CA ALA A 280 -8.92 -18.02 -5.99
C ALA A 280 -10.12 -17.08 -5.80
N ASP A 281 -11.32 -17.67 -5.70
CA ASP A 281 -12.51 -16.93 -5.28
C ASP A 281 -12.37 -16.44 -3.84
N HIS A 282 -12.64 -15.15 -3.60
CA HIS A 282 -12.45 -14.53 -2.30
C HIS A 282 -13.39 -13.33 -2.14
N PRO A 283 -14.08 -13.16 -0.99
CA PRO A 283 -15.10 -12.11 -0.82
C PRO A 283 -14.58 -10.67 -0.99
N LYS A 284 -13.27 -10.47 -0.80
CA LYS A 284 -12.58 -9.18 -0.96
C LYS A 284 -12.21 -8.84 -2.41
N VAL A 285 -12.21 -9.81 -3.33
CA VAL A 285 -11.75 -9.62 -4.72
C VAL A 285 -12.89 -9.94 -5.68
N ARG A 286 -13.19 -9.01 -6.58
CA ARG A 286 -14.21 -9.20 -7.61
C ARG A 286 -13.65 -8.89 -8.98
N VAL A 287 -13.69 -9.87 -9.86
CA VAL A 287 -13.49 -9.66 -11.30
C VAL A 287 -14.76 -9.05 -11.88
N VAL A 288 -14.65 -7.95 -12.62
CA VAL A 288 -15.76 -7.25 -13.27
C VAL A 288 -15.50 -7.11 -14.76
N ARG A 289 -16.47 -7.55 -15.57
CA ARG A 289 -16.43 -7.47 -17.03
C ARG A 289 -16.82 -6.09 -17.51
N SER A 290 -16.29 -5.66 -18.66
CA SER A 290 -16.64 -4.35 -19.25
C SER A 290 -18.14 -4.19 -19.47
N GLU A 291 -18.84 -5.27 -19.83
CA GLU A 291 -20.30 -5.27 -20.01
C GLU A 291 -21.10 -4.94 -18.73
N GLU A 292 -20.50 -5.12 -17.55
CA GLU A 292 -21.16 -4.81 -16.28
C GLU A 292 -21.12 -3.31 -15.93
N PHE A 293 -20.20 -2.54 -16.51
CA PHE A 293 -19.96 -1.14 -16.14
C PHE A 293 -19.86 -0.16 -17.31
N PHE A 294 -19.82 -0.60 -18.56
CA PHE A 294 -19.97 0.32 -19.69
C PHE A 294 -21.42 0.77 -19.81
N ALA A 295 -21.65 2.08 -19.87
CA ALA A 295 -22.99 2.64 -20.03
C ALA A 295 -23.66 2.21 -21.35
N ASP A 296 -22.87 2.03 -22.41
CA ASP A 296 -23.31 1.48 -23.70
C ASP A 296 -22.47 0.24 -24.05
N PRO A 297 -22.96 -0.98 -23.78
CA PRO A 297 -22.25 -2.21 -24.12
C PRO A 297 -22.03 -2.41 -25.64
N SER A 298 -22.74 -1.69 -26.52
CA SER A 298 -22.61 -1.86 -27.98
C SER A 298 -21.26 -1.39 -28.53
N VAL A 299 -20.51 -0.59 -27.75
CA VAL A 299 -19.18 -0.11 -28.14
C VAL A 299 -18.05 -1.11 -27.83
N LEU A 300 -18.37 -2.19 -27.11
CA LEU A 300 -17.43 -3.26 -26.78
C LEU A 300 -17.20 -4.21 -27.99
N PRO A 301 -16.11 -5.00 -28.00
CA PRO A 301 -14.97 -4.94 -27.09
C PRO A 301 -14.06 -3.74 -27.36
N THR A 302 -13.32 -3.31 -26.34
CA THR A 302 -12.32 -2.24 -26.44
C THR A 302 -10.92 -2.75 -26.07
N HIS A 303 -9.90 -2.18 -26.69
CA HIS A 303 -8.48 -2.37 -26.38
C HIS A 303 -7.84 -1.06 -25.89
N ASN A 304 -8.68 -0.14 -25.40
CA ASN A 304 -8.30 1.20 -24.98
C ASN A 304 -8.48 1.36 -23.48
N SER A 305 -7.36 1.48 -22.74
CA SER A 305 -7.43 1.70 -21.29
C SER A 305 -8.19 2.98 -20.95
N GLN A 306 -8.09 4.04 -21.77
CA GLN A 306 -8.79 5.30 -21.52
C GLN A 306 -10.31 5.15 -21.62
N ALA A 307 -10.79 4.25 -22.50
CA ALA A 307 -12.20 3.91 -22.58
C ALA A 307 -12.66 3.22 -21.29
N VAL A 308 -11.93 2.21 -20.82
CA VAL A 308 -12.20 1.48 -19.57
C VAL A 308 -12.15 2.42 -18.36
N GLU A 309 -11.08 3.20 -18.23
CA GLU A 309 -10.85 4.19 -17.18
C GLU A 309 -11.98 5.23 -17.11
N SER A 310 -12.59 5.59 -18.24
CA SER A 310 -13.71 6.56 -18.29
C SER A 310 -15.05 6.02 -17.78
N GLN A 311 -15.15 4.73 -17.48
CA GLN A 311 -16.40 4.05 -17.11
C GLN A 311 -16.35 3.40 -15.73
N LEU A 312 -15.23 3.47 -15.00
CA LEU A 312 -15.02 2.72 -13.75
C LEU A 312 -16.00 3.09 -12.62
N HIS A 313 -16.53 4.32 -12.59
CA HIS A 313 -17.51 4.74 -11.57
C HIS A 313 -18.87 4.06 -11.69
N HIS A 314 -19.14 3.38 -12.81
CA HIS A 314 -20.35 2.58 -13.02
C HIS A 314 -20.26 1.15 -12.47
N ILE A 315 -19.09 0.73 -11.96
CA ILE A 315 -18.91 -0.61 -11.39
C ILE A 315 -19.95 -0.84 -10.28
N PRO A 316 -20.82 -1.87 -10.40
CA PRO A 316 -21.88 -2.10 -9.42
C PRO A 316 -21.32 -2.37 -8.02
N GLY A 317 -21.70 -1.53 -7.05
CA GLY A 317 -21.31 -1.69 -5.63
C GLY A 317 -19.99 -1.03 -5.23
N ILE A 318 -19.31 -0.33 -6.15
CA ILE A 318 -18.13 0.49 -5.83
C ILE A 318 -18.49 1.57 -4.81
N SER A 319 -17.59 1.84 -3.87
CA SER A 319 -17.76 2.94 -2.90
C SER A 319 -17.66 4.31 -3.56
N GLU A 320 -18.28 5.33 -2.94
CA GLU A 320 -18.13 6.73 -3.35
C GLU A 320 -16.65 7.15 -3.43
N HIS A 321 -15.80 6.61 -2.55
CA HIS A 321 -14.36 6.84 -2.55
C HIS A 321 -13.65 5.57 -3.01
N PHE A 322 -12.85 5.65 -4.06
CA PHE A 322 -12.09 4.50 -4.51
C PHE A 322 -10.74 4.93 -5.07
N ILE A 323 -9.83 3.98 -5.22
CA ILE A 323 -8.51 4.19 -5.78
C ILE A 323 -8.44 3.46 -7.11
N TYR A 324 -7.88 4.12 -8.13
CA TYR A 324 -7.54 3.49 -9.39
C TYR A 324 -6.06 3.09 -9.39
N SER A 325 -5.76 1.91 -9.92
CA SER A 325 -4.40 1.40 -10.10
C SER A 325 -4.29 0.57 -11.38
N ASN A 326 -3.09 0.50 -11.93
CA ASN A 326 -2.71 -0.53 -12.91
C ASN A 326 -1.98 -1.68 -12.22
N ASP A 327 -1.70 -2.75 -12.96
CA ASP A 327 -0.91 -3.89 -12.54
C ASP A 327 0.60 -3.59 -12.42
N ASP A 328 1.08 -2.53 -13.07
CA ASP A 328 2.46 -2.01 -12.96
C ASP A 328 2.69 -1.05 -11.79
N MET A 329 1.65 -0.70 -11.04
CA MET A 329 1.69 0.22 -9.90
C MET A 329 1.61 -0.53 -8.57
N PHE A 330 2.54 -0.22 -7.65
CA PHE A 330 2.67 -0.94 -6.39
C PHE A 330 2.73 -0.01 -5.18
N PHE A 331 2.15 -0.47 -4.07
CA PHE A 331 2.42 0.10 -2.74
C PHE A 331 3.81 -0.38 -2.26
N GLY A 332 4.71 0.55 -1.96
CA GLY A 332 6.09 0.23 -1.56
C GLY A 332 6.31 0.04 -0.06
N ARG A 333 5.45 0.67 0.75
CA ARG A 333 5.45 0.56 2.22
C ARG A 333 4.04 0.85 2.74
N LEU A 334 3.83 0.58 4.03
CA LEU A 334 2.53 0.82 4.68
C LEU A 334 2.10 2.28 4.49
N VAL A 335 0.91 2.48 3.93
CA VAL A 335 0.28 3.79 3.74
C VAL A 335 -1.04 3.87 4.49
N ASP A 336 -1.41 5.07 4.90
CA ASP A 336 -2.66 5.39 5.59
C ASP A 336 -3.70 5.95 4.58
N PRO A 337 -5.02 5.80 4.79
CA PRO A 337 -6.05 6.43 3.94
C PRO A 337 -5.83 7.94 3.74
N SER A 338 -5.22 8.62 4.71
CA SER A 338 -4.88 10.05 4.62
C SER A 338 -3.86 10.38 3.52
N MET A 339 -3.18 9.38 2.96
CA MET A 339 -2.37 9.55 1.75
C MET A 339 -3.22 9.96 0.53
N PHE A 340 -4.47 9.49 0.51
CA PHE A 340 -5.40 9.58 -0.62
C PHE A 340 -6.54 10.56 -0.39
N PHE A 341 -7.05 10.65 0.85
CA PHE A 341 -8.20 11.49 1.17
C PHE A 341 -7.95 12.34 2.43
N SER A 342 -8.76 13.38 2.63
CA SER A 342 -8.94 14.00 3.94
C SER A 342 -10.20 13.45 4.61
N PRO A 343 -10.37 13.63 5.93
CA PRO A 343 -11.62 13.31 6.63
C PRO A 343 -12.85 14.01 5.99
N GLY A 344 -12.65 15.21 5.46
CA GLY A 344 -13.66 15.97 4.71
C GLY A 344 -13.87 15.52 3.25
N SER A 345 -13.45 14.31 2.85
CA SER A 345 -13.61 13.77 1.50
C SER A 345 -12.90 14.55 0.38
N ILE A 346 -11.81 15.25 0.70
CA ILE A 346 -10.96 15.91 -0.30
C ILE A 346 -9.92 14.90 -0.81
N SER A 347 -9.91 14.62 -2.12
CA SER A 347 -8.93 13.71 -2.73
C SER A 347 -7.55 14.36 -2.85
N LYS A 348 -6.47 13.58 -2.72
CA LYS A 348 -5.08 14.07 -2.76
C LYS A 348 -4.31 13.37 -3.86
N PHE A 349 -3.79 14.11 -4.83
CA PHE A 349 -3.13 13.53 -6.01
C PHE A 349 -1.68 14.00 -6.12
N ILE A 350 -0.82 13.17 -6.74
CA ILE A 350 0.62 13.39 -6.78
C ILE A 350 0.99 13.98 -8.15
N LEU A 351 1.61 15.17 -8.13
CA LEU A 351 2.09 15.81 -9.35
C LEU A 351 3.44 15.25 -9.77
N SER A 352 3.59 14.95 -11.05
CA SER A 352 4.90 14.65 -11.62
C SER A 352 5.70 15.93 -11.85
N THR A 353 7.03 15.75 -11.89
CA THR A 353 7.93 16.81 -12.37
C THR A 353 7.79 17.05 -13.88
N THR A 354 7.32 16.05 -14.64
CA THR A 354 7.15 16.09 -16.09
C THR A 354 6.13 17.14 -16.52
N ARG A 355 6.49 17.95 -17.53
CA ARG A 355 5.64 19.01 -18.08
C ARG A 355 4.82 18.50 -19.26
N ILE A 356 3.54 18.87 -19.28
CA ILE A 356 2.71 18.62 -20.46
C ILE A 356 3.17 19.54 -21.58
N GLY A 357 3.62 18.96 -22.70
CA GLY A 357 4.16 19.74 -23.82
C GLY A 357 3.14 20.71 -24.43
N LEU A 358 3.64 21.71 -25.17
CA LEU A 358 2.82 22.75 -25.80
C LEU A 358 2.21 22.27 -27.14
N GLY A 359 1.35 23.11 -27.71
CA GLY A 359 0.73 22.89 -29.01
C GLY A 359 -0.54 22.03 -28.96
N ARG A 360 -1.10 21.78 -30.15
CA ARG A 360 -2.30 20.94 -30.35
C ARG A 360 -1.92 19.47 -30.50
N ASN A 361 -2.91 18.59 -30.41
CA ASN A 361 -2.77 17.14 -30.58
C ASN A 361 -2.24 16.79 -31.98
N SER A 362 -1.58 15.64 -32.10
CA SER A 362 -1.08 15.11 -33.38
C SER A 362 -1.25 13.60 -33.39
N GLN A 363 -1.60 13.04 -34.55
CA GLN A 363 -1.69 11.59 -34.73
C GLN A 363 -0.34 10.90 -34.55
N GLU A 364 0.77 11.61 -34.73
CA GLU A 364 2.14 11.09 -34.56
C GLU A 364 2.56 10.95 -33.09
N ARG A 365 1.78 11.48 -32.13
CA ARG A 365 2.12 11.43 -30.69
C ARG A 365 1.44 10.25 -30.00
N SER A 366 2.03 9.82 -28.89
CA SER A 366 1.42 8.82 -28.01
C SER A 366 0.05 9.28 -27.49
N GLY A 367 -0.84 8.32 -27.22
CA GLY A 367 -2.15 8.59 -26.63
C GLY A 367 -2.08 9.28 -25.25
N PHE A 368 -1.01 9.03 -24.49
CA PHE A 368 -0.72 9.71 -23.22
C PHE A 368 -0.50 11.23 -23.43
N GLU A 369 0.39 11.60 -24.36
CA GLU A 369 0.68 13.01 -24.65
C GLU A 369 -0.53 13.75 -25.24
N ASN A 370 -1.28 13.09 -26.13
CA ASN A 370 -2.47 13.68 -26.74
C ASN A 370 -3.58 13.92 -25.72
N SER A 371 -3.92 12.91 -24.91
CA SER A 371 -4.99 13.03 -23.92
C SER A 371 -4.73 14.12 -22.88
N ALA A 372 -3.48 14.30 -22.43
CA ALA A 372 -3.12 15.40 -21.52
C ALA A 372 -3.40 16.79 -22.12
N ARG A 373 -3.24 16.95 -23.44
CA ARG A 373 -3.56 18.21 -24.16
C ARG A 373 -5.05 18.40 -24.38
N VAL A 374 -5.80 17.32 -24.69
CA VAL A 374 -7.28 17.35 -24.71
C VAL A 374 -7.78 17.83 -23.35
N ASN A 375 -7.33 17.19 -22.27
CA ASN A 375 -7.74 17.52 -20.91
C ASN A 375 -7.43 18.98 -20.57
N ARG A 376 -6.22 19.46 -20.89
CA ARG A 376 -5.85 20.87 -20.70
C ARG A 376 -6.82 21.80 -21.41
N GLN A 377 -7.17 21.50 -22.67
CA GLN A 377 -8.06 22.34 -23.45
C GLN A 377 -9.45 22.42 -22.82
N LEU A 378 -10.03 21.28 -22.41
CA LEU A 378 -11.34 21.22 -21.77
C LEU A 378 -11.37 22.03 -20.46
N LEU A 379 -10.36 21.82 -19.61
CA LEU A 379 -10.25 22.53 -18.34
C LEU A 379 -10.01 24.04 -18.53
N GLN A 380 -9.22 24.42 -19.54
CA GLN A 380 -9.03 25.83 -19.89
C GLN A 380 -10.31 26.48 -20.37
N GLN A 381 -11.09 25.81 -21.22
CA GLN A 381 -12.38 26.32 -21.69
C GLN A 381 -13.37 26.47 -20.53
N ARG A 382 -13.38 25.51 -19.60
CA ARG A 382 -14.34 25.48 -18.49
C ARG A 382 -14.01 26.43 -17.33
N PHE A 383 -12.73 26.57 -16.99
CA PHE A 383 -12.28 27.28 -15.78
C PHE A 383 -11.36 28.47 -16.08
N GLY A 384 -10.93 28.67 -17.32
CA GLY A 384 -10.01 29.74 -17.70
C GLY A 384 -8.55 29.51 -17.28
N ALA A 385 -8.21 28.30 -16.81
CA ALA A 385 -6.89 27.96 -16.28
C ALA A 385 -6.25 26.77 -17.02
N VAL A 386 -4.92 26.77 -17.14
CA VAL A 386 -4.17 25.72 -17.86
C VAL A 386 -3.46 24.77 -16.91
N THR A 387 -3.49 23.47 -17.23
CA THR A 387 -2.70 22.44 -16.54
C THR A 387 -1.27 22.39 -17.11
N THR A 388 -0.27 22.23 -16.26
CA THR A 388 1.15 22.34 -16.65
C THR A 388 1.96 21.06 -16.48
N ARG A 389 1.50 20.13 -15.64
CA ARG A 389 2.24 18.93 -15.24
C ARG A 389 1.43 17.67 -15.46
N HIS A 390 2.12 16.58 -15.77
CA HIS A 390 1.56 15.24 -15.64
C HIS A 390 1.43 14.85 -14.16
N LEU A 391 0.78 13.74 -13.91
CA LEU A 391 0.69 13.14 -12.58
C LEU A 391 1.72 12.01 -12.45
N GLU A 392 2.11 11.70 -11.23
CA GLU A 392 2.93 10.50 -11.01
C GLU A 392 2.13 9.25 -11.38
N HIS A 393 2.78 8.29 -12.01
CA HIS A 393 2.16 7.03 -12.41
C HIS A 393 2.13 6.09 -11.19
N ALA A 394 1.17 6.34 -10.32
CA ALA A 394 0.94 5.65 -9.05
C ALA A 394 -0.57 5.53 -8.80
N ALA A 395 -0.97 4.73 -7.81
CA ALA A 395 -2.37 4.58 -7.44
C ALA A 395 -3.01 5.95 -7.12
N THR A 396 -4.18 6.26 -7.69
CA THR A 396 -4.80 7.60 -7.57
C THR A 396 -6.20 7.57 -6.96
N PRO A 397 -6.55 8.55 -6.10
CA PRO A 397 -7.87 8.59 -5.49
C PRO A 397 -8.93 9.25 -6.37
N LEU A 398 -10.10 8.61 -6.41
CA LEU A 398 -11.24 9.02 -7.21
C LEU A 398 -12.51 9.05 -6.35
N ARG A 399 -13.48 9.85 -6.82
CA ARG A 399 -14.82 9.93 -6.25
C ARG A 399 -15.86 9.65 -7.31
N ALA A 400 -16.74 8.69 -7.06
CA ALA A 400 -17.77 8.28 -8.02
C ALA A 400 -18.70 9.44 -8.39
N SER A 401 -19.10 10.27 -7.41
CA SER A 401 -19.94 11.45 -7.68
C SER A 401 -19.25 12.49 -8.57
N VAL A 402 -17.93 12.70 -8.40
CA VAL A 402 -17.18 13.68 -9.19
C VAL A 402 -16.96 13.16 -10.61
N LEU A 403 -16.72 11.85 -10.79
CA LEU A 403 -16.66 11.23 -12.10
C LEU A 403 -18.01 11.31 -12.83
N SER A 404 -19.12 11.05 -12.12
CA SER A 404 -20.47 11.18 -12.69
C SER A 404 -20.79 12.62 -13.11
N GLU A 405 -20.38 13.61 -12.31
CA GLU A 405 -20.51 15.03 -12.68
C GLU A 405 -19.68 15.37 -13.92
N MET A 406 -18.44 14.89 -13.99
CA MET A 406 -17.57 15.11 -15.16
C MET A 406 -18.10 14.43 -16.42
N GLU A 407 -18.63 13.22 -16.31
CA GLU A 407 -19.25 12.51 -17.42
C GLU A 407 -20.46 13.29 -17.95
N HIS A 408 -21.23 13.96 -17.08
CA HIS A 408 -22.30 14.85 -17.50
C HIS A 408 -21.77 16.14 -18.17
N GLU A 409 -20.78 16.80 -17.57
CA GLU A 409 -20.22 18.06 -18.05
C GLU A 409 -19.50 17.90 -19.40
N PHE A 410 -18.76 16.80 -19.59
CA PHE A 410 -17.97 16.49 -20.78
C PHE A 410 -18.54 15.26 -21.51
N ALA A 411 -19.88 15.18 -21.60
CA ALA A 411 -20.59 14.01 -22.13
C ALA A 411 -20.13 13.58 -23.53
N ALA A 412 -19.83 14.54 -24.41
CA ALA A 412 -19.37 14.24 -25.76
C ALA A 412 -17.98 13.56 -25.75
N GLU A 413 -17.06 14.04 -24.91
CA GLU A 413 -15.71 13.51 -24.79
C GLU A 413 -15.68 12.15 -24.08
N PHE A 414 -16.51 11.95 -23.05
CA PHE A 414 -16.70 10.65 -22.40
C PHE A 414 -17.28 9.63 -23.38
N ALA A 415 -18.40 9.93 -24.04
CA ALA A 415 -19.03 9.01 -25.00
C ALA A 415 -18.09 8.63 -26.14
N LYS A 416 -17.34 9.61 -26.68
CA LYS A 416 -16.35 9.37 -27.73
C LYS A 416 -15.19 8.51 -27.27
N THR A 417 -14.69 8.75 -26.05
CA THR A 417 -13.57 7.97 -25.49
C THR A 417 -14.02 6.54 -25.18
N ALA A 418 -15.19 6.36 -24.56
CA ALA A 418 -15.80 5.05 -24.32
C ALA A 418 -16.00 4.26 -25.63
N ALA A 419 -16.40 4.93 -26.71
CA ALA A 419 -16.58 4.31 -28.03
C ALA A 419 -15.28 4.03 -28.80
N SER A 420 -14.13 4.48 -28.31
CA SER A 420 -12.84 4.35 -29.00
C SER A 420 -12.20 3.00 -28.71
N ARG A 421 -12.15 2.11 -29.71
CA ARG A 421 -11.54 0.77 -29.60
C ARG A 421 -10.05 0.79 -29.28
N PHE A 422 -9.32 1.80 -29.75
CA PHE A 422 -7.90 2.06 -29.47
C PHE A 422 -7.74 3.51 -29.01
N ARG A 423 -6.62 3.80 -28.33
CA ARG A 423 -6.27 5.17 -27.94
C ARG A 423 -6.24 6.06 -29.18
N ALA A 424 -7.05 7.11 -29.16
CA ALA A 424 -7.11 8.09 -30.23
C ALA A 424 -6.54 9.44 -29.78
N ALA A 425 -6.09 10.26 -30.73
CA ALA A 425 -5.48 11.56 -30.46
C ALA A 425 -6.45 12.59 -29.83
N ASP A 426 -7.73 12.28 -29.76
CA ASP A 426 -8.80 13.11 -29.20
C ASP A 426 -9.52 12.44 -28.02
N ASN A 427 -9.00 11.34 -27.49
CA ASN A 427 -9.48 10.73 -26.25
C ASN A 427 -9.03 11.52 -25.03
N ILE A 428 -9.82 11.45 -23.95
CA ILE A 428 -9.47 12.01 -22.64
C ILE A 428 -8.79 10.95 -21.76
N SER A 429 -7.90 11.40 -20.86
CA SER A 429 -7.38 10.55 -19.78
C SER A 429 -8.08 10.95 -18.48
N VAL A 430 -9.04 10.12 -18.07
CA VAL A 430 -9.94 10.43 -16.95
C VAL A 430 -9.22 10.28 -15.62
N THR A 431 -8.73 9.07 -15.31
CA THR A 431 -8.15 8.71 -14.01
C THR A 431 -6.72 9.21 -13.83
N ASN A 432 -5.97 9.45 -14.92
CA ASN A 432 -4.57 9.90 -14.88
C ASN A 432 -4.36 11.35 -15.37
N SER A 433 -5.39 12.21 -15.30
CA SER A 433 -5.22 13.67 -15.44
C SER A 433 -6.53 14.46 -15.21
N LEU A 434 -7.57 14.19 -16.00
CA LEU A 434 -8.75 15.08 -16.10
C LEU A 434 -9.45 15.21 -14.74
N TYR A 435 -9.67 14.08 -14.05
CA TYR A 435 -10.34 14.05 -12.76
C TYR A 435 -9.64 14.93 -11.73
N HIS A 436 -8.33 14.76 -11.59
CA HIS A 436 -7.59 15.40 -10.50
C HIS A 436 -7.55 16.91 -10.65
N TYR A 437 -7.35 17.41 -11.87
CA TYR A 437 -7.38 18.84 -12.11
C TYR A 437 -8.80 19.42 -12.07
N TYR A 438 -9.82 18.69 -12.54
CA TYR A 438 -11.22 19.10 -12.38
C TYR A 438 -11.60 19.22 -10.90
N ALA A 439 -11.27 18.20 -10.11
CA ALA A 439 -11.50 18.18 -8.67
C ALA A 439 -10.72 19.30 -7.97
N LEU A 440 -9.47 19.58 -8.36
CA LEU A 440 -8.69 20.70 -7.83
C LEU A 440 -9.35 22.05 -8.13
N MET A 441 -9.72 22.30 -9.39
CA MET A 441 -10.32 23.55 -9.85
C MET A 441 -11.71 23.81 -9.26
N THR A 442 -12.36 22.77 -8.74
CA THR A 442 -13.66 22.84 -8.05
C THR A 442 -13.54 22.74 -6.52
N GLY A 443 -12.33 22.79 -5.97
CA GLY A 443 -12.09 22.81 -4.51
C GLY A 443 -12.29 21.47 -3.80
N ARG A 444 -12.28 20.36 -4.55
CA ARG A 444 -12.52 18.98 -4.07
C ARG A 444 -11.28 18.09 -4.09
N ALA A 445 -10.14 18.63 -4.54
CA ALA A 445 -8.84 17.98 -4.42
C ALA A 445 -7.74 18.94 -3.99
N ILE A 446 -6.67 18.38 -3.43
CA ILE A 446 -5.41 19.07 -3.16
C ILE A 446 -4.24 18.26 -3.71
N VAL A 447 -3.08 18.89 -3.82
CA VAL A 447 -1.83 18.20 -4.18
C VAL A 447 -1.30 17.46 -2.95
N GLN A 448 -0.87 16.22 -3.13
CA GLN A 448 -0.13 15.45 -2.15
C GLN A 448 1.37 15.75 -2.30
N GLU A 449 1.94 16.42 -1.30
CA GLU A 449 3.35 16.86 -1.32
C GLU A 449 4.30 15.93 -0.58
N ASN A 450 3.78 15.00 0.24
CA ASN A 450 4.59 14.16 1.12
C ASN A 450 4.84 12.74 0.58
N ALA A 451 4.21 12.37 -0.54
CA ALA A 451 4.37 11.03 -1.11
C ALA A 451 5.71 10.90 -1.83
N VAL A 452 6.40 9.78 -1.61
CA VAL A 452 7.62 9.40 -2.33
C VAL A 452 7.26 8.36 -3.38
N VAL A 453 7.44 8.71 -4.66
CA VAL A 453 7.14 7.83 -5.80
C VAL A 453 8.41 7.56 -6.60
N ASP A 454 8.67 6.28 -6.88
CA ASP A 454 9.74 5.86 -7.79
C ASP A 454 9.16 5.32 -9.10
N TYR A 455 9.51 5.95 -10.21
CA TYR A 455 9.20 5.44 -11.55
C TYR A 455 10.43 4.71 -12.11
N ILE A 456 10.29 3.42 -12.41
CA ILE A 456 11.38 2.57 -12.89
C ILE A 456 11.04 2.06 -14.28
N ASP A 457 11.84 2.46 -15.26
CA ASP A 457 11.81 1.88 -16.60
C ASP A 457 12.58 0.56 -16.61
N THR A 458 11.87 -0.56 -16.64
CA THR A 458 12.45 -1.90 -16.55
C THR A 458 13.11 -2.37 -17.85
N THR A 459 12.99 -1.57 -18.92
CA THR A 459 13.66 -1.85 -20.20
C THR A 459 15.05 -1.22 -20.30
N MET A 460 15.45 -0.44 -19.30
CA MET A 460 16.73 0.27 -19.25
C MET A 460 17.68 -0.40 -18.25
N VAL A 461 18.99 -0.42 -18.58
CA VAL A 461 20.02 -1.00 -17.67
C VAL A 461 20.00 -0.29 -16.31
N ALA A 462 19.87 1.05 -16.32
CA ALA A 462 19.80 1.86 -15.12
C ALA A 462 18.55 1.54 -14.27
N GLY A 463 17.41 1.29 -14.92
CA GLY A 463 16.17 0.92 -14.23
C GLY A 463 16.30 -0.44 -13.52
N LEU A 464 16.83 -1.46 -14.19
CA LEU A 464 17.09 -2.76 -13.55
C LEU A 464 18.11 -2.68 -12.41
N GLN A 465 19.07 -1.77 -12.46
CA GLN A 465 19.99 -1.51 -11.34
C GLN A 465 19.27 -0.89 -10.14
N SER A 466 18.33 0.02 -10.38
CA SER A 466 17.58 0.72 -9.32
C SER A 466 16.70 -0.23 -8.47
N LEU A 467 16.24 -1.36 -9.03
CA LEU A 467 15.46 -2.38 -8.29
C LEU A 467 16.19 -2.89 -7.04
N SER A 468 17.51 -3.10 -7.14
CA SER A 468 18.32 -3.56 -6.00
C SER A 468 18.38 -2.52 -4.88
N ASP A 469 18.42 -1.23 -5.25
CA ASP A 469 18.43 -0.13 -4.30
C ASP A 469 17.08 0.04 -3.63
N LEU A 470 16.00 -0.02 -4.41
CA LEU A 470 14.63 0.02 -3.89
C LEU A 470 14.35 -1.15 -2.95
N LEU A 471 14.76 -2.37 -3.30
CA LEU A 471 14.61 -3.55 -2.44
C LEU A 471 15.36 -3.40 -1.11
N ARG A 472 16.55 -2.79 -1.15
CA ARG A 472 17.39 -2.56 0.03
C ARG A 472 16.85 -1.46 0.94
N ARG A 473 16.36 -0.36 0.35
CA ARG A 473 15.94 0.85 1.09
C ARG A 473 14.47 0.82 1.51
N ARG A 474 13.58 0.31 0.64
CA ARG A 474 12.12 0.28 0.83
C ARG A 474 11.55 1.61 1.31
N ASN A 475 12.00 2.69 0.69
CA ASN A 475 11.76 4.07 1.13
C ASN A 475 10.75 4.84 0.24
N ALA A 476 10.11 4.16 -0.71
CA ALA A 476 9.07 4.73 -1.55
C ALA A 476 7.68 4.34 -1.01
N ASP A 477 6.72 5.28 -1.02
CA ASP A 477 5.31 5.01 -0.78
C ASP A 477 4.70 4.22 -1.92
N PHE A 478 5.06 4.60 -3.14
CA PHE A 478 4.62 4.00 -4.38
C PHE A 478 5.79 3.78 -5.31
N PHE A 479 5.71 2.76 -6.14
CA PHE A 479 6.60 2.64 -7.28
C PHE A 479 5.88 2.05 -8.47
N CYS A 480 6.38 2.38 -9.66
CA CYS A 480 5.92 1.79 -10.91
C CYS A 480 7.05 1.08 -11.64
N LEU A 481 6.73 -0.08 -12.21
CA LEU A 481 7.62 -0.85 -13.08
C LEU A 481 7.11 -0.78 -14.52
N ASN A 482 7.47 0.27 -15.25
CA ASN A 482 6.96 0.47 -16.61
C ASN A 482 7.95 -0.04 -17.67
N ASP A 483 7.43 -0.26 -18.88
CA ASP A 483 8.21 -0.62 -20.06
C ASP A 483 8.37 0.57 -20.99
N GLY A 484 9.62 0.93 -21.29
CA GLY A 484 9.97 1.90 -22.31
C GLY A 484 9.81 1.37 -23.73
N SER A 485 9.59 2.27 -24.69
CA SER A 485 9.46 1.94 -26.12
C SER A 485 10.79 1.54 -26.79
N PHE A 486 11.94 1.79 -26.13
CA PHE A 486 13.28 1.62 -26.68
C PHE A 486 14.16 0.80 -25.73
N PRO A 487 14.02 -0.53 -25.68
CA PRO A 487 14.71 -1.37 -24.70
C PRO A 487 16.23 -1.45 -24.91
N GLU A 488 16.99 -1.37 -23.82
CA GLU A 488 18.44 -1.61 -23.75
C GLU A 488 18.80 -3.03 -23.30
N VAL A 489 17.85 -3.74 -22.67
CA VAL A 489 18.02 -5.08 -22.10
C VAL A 489 17.16 -6.11 -22.82
N SER A 490 17.53 -7.39 -22.73
CA SER A 490 16.73 -8.47 -23.30
C SER A 490 15.47 -8.76 -22.47
N ASP A 491 14.46 -9.32 -23.13
CA ASP A 491 13.21 -9.71 -22.47
C ASP A 491 13.44 -10.77 -21.37
N ASP A 492 14.36 -11.71 -21.60
CA ASP A 492 14.73 -12.74 -20.63
C ASP A 492 15.43 -12.13 -19.41
N GLU A 493 16.33 -11.17 -19.61
CA GLU A 493 17.01 -10.48 -18.51
C GLU A 493 16.02 -9.67 -17.67
N ARG A 494 15.17 -8.87 -18.33
CA ARG A 494 14.12 -8.10 -17.65
C ARG A 494 13.22 -9.02 -16.84
N THR A 495 12.68 -10.07 -17.47
CA THR A 495 11.77 -11.03 -16.82
C THR A 495 12.41 -11.63 -15.59
N ALA A 496 13.62 -12.16 -15.70
CA ALA A 496 14.32 -12.75 -14.56
C ALA A 496 14.53 -11.73 -13.41
N ARG A 497 14.93 -10.50 -13.75
CA ARG A 497 15.27 -9.46 -12.75
C ARG A 497 14.05 -8.86 -12.08
N VAL A 498 12.97 -8.63 -12.83
CA VAL A 498 11.72 -8.08 -12.29
C VAL A 498 10.99 -9.14 -11.47
N THR A 499 10.91 -10.39 -11.92
CA THR A 499 10.31 -11.48 -11.14
C THR A 499 11.06 -11.70 -9.82
N ASP A 500 12.40 -11.78 -9.87
CA ASP A 500 13.23 -11.90 -8.66
C ASP A 500 13.02 -10.72 -7.68
N PHE A 501 12.88 -9.50 -8.23
CA PHE A 501 12.57 -8.33 -7.42
C PHE A 501 11.17 -8.44 -6.78
N LEU A 502 10.13 -8.77 -7.54
CA LEU A 502 8.75 -8.83 -7.06
C LEU A 502 8.55 -9.93 -6.01
N GLU A 503 9.14 -11.12 -6.21
CA GLU A 503 9.14 -12.21 -5.24
C GLU A 503 9.76 -11.78 -3.91
N LYS A 504 10.85 -11.02 -3.96
CA LYS A 504 11.54 -10.48 -2.77
C LYS A 504 10.80 -9.29 -2.17
N TYR A 505 10.20 -8.43 -2.99
CA TYR A 505 9.55 -7.23 -2.48
C TYR A 505 8.22 -7.57 -1.80
N PHE A 506 7.48 -8.52 -2.36
CA PHE A 506 6.16 -8.98 -1.92
C PHE A 506 6.15 -10.50 -1.64
N PRO A 507 6.87 -10.95 -0.60
CA PRO A 507 7.11 -12.36 -0.34
C PRO A 507 5.89 -13.13 0.19
N PHE A 508 4.89 -12.44 0.76
CA PHE A 508 3.73 -13.09 1.36
C PHE A 508 2.61 -13.29 0.34
N PRO A 509 2.15 -14.53 0.14
CA PRO A 509 0.92 -14.78 -0.58
C PRO A 509 -0.26 -14.07 0.07
N ALA A 510 -1.10 -13.45 -0.74
CA ALA A 510 -2.35 -12.87 -0.27
C ALA A 510 -3.43 -13.97 -0.09
N PRO A 511 -4.47 -13.74 0.73
CA PRO A 511 -5.49 -14.75 1.04
C PRO A 511 -6.31 -15.26 -0.17
N TRP A 512 -6.28 -14.53 -1.28
CA TRP A 512 -6.96 -14.88 -2.53
C TRP A 512 -6.04 -15.61 -3.52
N GLU A 513 -4.85 -16.03 -3.11
CA GLU A 513 -4.00 -16.90 -3.92
C GLU A 513 -4.34 -18.37 -3.66
N VAL A 514 -4.40 -19.17 -4.74
CA VAL A 514 -4.54 -20.63 -4.62
C VAL A 514 -3.37 -21.17 -3.80
N PRO A 515 -3.59 -22.04 -2.79
CA PRO A 515 -2.53 -22.67 -2.04
C PRO A 515 -1.58 -23.42 -2.98
N SER A 516 -0.28 -23.13 -2.88
CA SER A 516 0.79 -23.76 -3.67
C SER A 516 1.02 -25.22 -3.30
#